data_AF-A0A6J4X8Y8-F1
#
_entry.id   AF-A0A6J4X8Y8-F1
#
_cell.length_a   1.000
_cell.length_b   1.000
_cell.length_c   1.000
_cell.angle_alpha   90.00
_cell.angle_beta   90.00
_cell.angle_gamma   90.00
#
_symmetry.space_group_name_H-M   'P 1'
#
loop_
_entity.id
_entity.type
_entity.pdbx_description
1 polymer ?
#
loop_
_entity_poly.entity_id
_entity_poly.type
_entity_poly.pdbx_seq_one_letter_code
_entity_poly.pdbx_strand_id
1 'polypeptide(L)'
;MQHKWSQEDDIVAFYLYKFGPESLMMTFKDISKRLGMSEASLIMRVANFKAIDGVGGLENYAKQSKRIYNEYKNVKKGEYIYAHCCPK
;
A
#
# COMPACT_ATOMS: atom_id res chain seq x y z
N MET A 1 10.18 16.60 -10.23
CA MET A 1 11.07 15.83 -9.33
C MET A 1 10.36 14.51 -9.06
N GLN A 2 10.92 13.37 -9.47
CA GLN A 2 10.32 12.06 -9.19
C GLN A 2 10.38 11.83 -7.69
N HIS A 3 9.24 11.80 -7.01
CA HIS A 3 9.19 11.37 -5.60
C HIS A 3 9.70 9.94 -5.54
N LYS A 4 10.87 9.74 -4.93
CA LYS A 4 11.38 8.41 -4.64
C LYS A 4 10.45 7.78 -3.61
N TRP A 5 9.79 6.73 -4.04
CA TRP A 5 8.84 5.99 -3.23
C TRP A 5 9.52 5.36 -2.01
N SER A 6 8.99 5.62 -0.81
CA SER A 6 9.49 5.02 0.43
C SER A 6 8.93 3.61 0.62
N GLN A 7 9.52 2.85 1.55
CA GLN A 7 9.00 1.53 1.91
C GLN A 7 7.69 1.65 2.68
N GLU A 8 7.58 2.67 3.52
CA GLU A 8 6.39 3.00 4.32
C GLU A 8 5.17 3.24 3.43
N ASP A 9 5.36 3.95 2.31
CA ASP A 9 4.31 4.14 1.31
C ASP A 9 3.81 2.81 0.72
N ASP A 10 4.72 1.86 0.45
CA ASP A 10 4.37 0.54 -0.08
C ASP A 10 3.71 -0.33 1.00
N ILE A 11 4.08 -0.18 2.27
CA ILE A 11 3.43 -0.83 3.40
C ILE A 11 1.96 -0.36 3.52
N VAL A 12 1.71 0.94 3.41
CA VAL A 12 0.34 1.49 3.42
C VAL A 12 -0.44 1.03 2.18
N ALA A 13 0.17 1.08 0.99
CA ALA A 13 -0.47 0.58 -0.23
C ALA A 13 -0.78 -0.93 -0.14
N PHE A 14 0.09 -1.73 0.46
CA PHE A 14 -0.17 -3.16 0.70
C PHE A 14 -1.33 -3.37 1.67
N TYR A 15 -1.41 -2.58 2.75
CA TYR A 15 -2.55 -2.62 3.66
C TYR A 15 -3.87 -2.35 2.93
N LEU A 16 -3.91 -1.30 2.11
CA LEU A 16 -5.09 -0.94 1.33
C LEU A 16 -5.47 -2.01 0.31
N TYR A 17 -4.48 -2.63 -0.33
CA TYR A 17 -4.69 -3.77 -1.21
C TYR A 17 -5.38 -4.93 -0.47
N LYS A 18 -4.87 -5.30 0.69
CA LYS A 18 -5.28 -6.51 1.41
C LYS A 18 -6.58 -6.34 2.22
N PHE A 19 -6.81 -5.16 2.78
CA PHE A 19 -7.84 -4.95 3.79
C PHE A 19 -8.86 -3.87 3.46
N GLY A 20 -8.65 -3.15 2.36
CA GLY A 20 -9.47 -2.01 1.96
C GLY A 20 -9.29 -0.77 2.87
N PRO A 21 -9.78 0.40 2.42
CA PRO A 21 -9.74 1.64 3.19
C PRO A 21 -10.81 1.71 4.30
N GLU A 22 -11.84 0.87 4.27
CA GLU A 22 -13.06 1.01 5.08
C GLU A 22 -12.78 0.98 6.58
N SER A 23 -11.79 0.17 7.02
CA SER A 23 -11.40 0.10 8.43
C SER A 23 -10.64 1.32 8.94
N LEU A 24 -10.16 2.17 8.04
CA LEU A 24 -9.44 3.39 8.41
C LEU A 24 -10.37 4.60 8.49
N MET A 25 -11.65 4.46 8.10
CA MET A 25 -12.60 5.58 7.97
C MET A 25 -12.01 6.75 7.16
N MET A 26 -11.17 6.44 6.16
CA MET A 26 -10.50 7.42 5.31
C MET A 26 -10.64 7.01 3.85
N THR A 27 -10.71 8.00 2.95
CA THR A 27 -10.70 7.75 1.51
C THR A 27 -9.27 7.60 0.99
N PHE A 28 -9.10 7.06 -0.21
CA PHE A 28 -7.80 7.05 -0.91
C PHE A 28 -7.19 8.45 -1.01
N LYS A 29 -8.02 9.46 -1.28
CA LYS A 29 -7.64 10.87 -1.32
C LYS A 29 -7.11 11.38 0.02
N ASP A 30 -7.74 11.02 1.13
CA ASP A 30 -7.29 11.43 2.47
C ASP A 30 -5.94 10.79 2.81
N ILE A 31 -5.78 9.51 2.49
CA ILE A 31 -4.57 8.75 2.75
C ILE A 31 -3.43 9.27 1.88
N SER A 32 -3.65 9.49 0.59
CA SER A 32 -2.61 10.02 -0.30
C SER A 32 -2.13 11.41 0.14
N LYS A 33 -3.06 12.26 0.61
CA LYS A 33 -2.73 13.57 1.18
C LYS A 33 -1.83 13.44 2.43
N ARG A 34 -2.12 12.49 3.33
CA ARG A 34 -1.28 12.23 4.52
C ARG A 34 0.10 11.72 4.16
N LEU A 35 0.21 10.92 3.11
CA LEU A 35 1.49 10.40 2.60
C LEU A 35 2.26 11.40 1.72
N GLY A 36 1.70 12.59 1.48
CA GLY A 36 2.34 13.60 0.63
C GLY A 36 2.46 13.20 -0.84
N MET A 37 1.54 12.38 -1.36
CA MET A 37 1.53 11.96 -2.76
C MET A 37 0.17 12.15 -3.43
N SER A 38 0.13 12.04 -4.77
CA SER A 38 -1.13 12.05 -5.50
C SER A 38 -1.92 10.76 -5.28
N GLU A 39 -3.25 10.86 -5.33
CA GLU A 39 -4.14 9.71 -5.25
C GLU A 39 -3.82 8.67 -6.34
N ALA A 40 -3.54 9.11 -7.56
CA ALA A 40 -3.11 8.25 -8.66
C ALA A 40 -1.81 7.47 -8.34
N SER A 41 -0.84 8.11 -7.67
CA SER A 41 0.39 7.45 -7.23
C SER A 41 0.10 6.34 -6.20
N LEU A 42 -0.82 6.59 -5.27
CA LEU A 42 -1.24 5.58 -4.29
C LEU A 42 -1.98 4.42 -4.96
N ILE A 43 -2.88 4.71 -5.89
CA ILE A 43 -3.62 3.69 -6.67
C ILE A 43 -2.67 2.82 -7.47
N MET A 44 -1.67 3.41 -8.14
CA MET A 44 -0.66 2.65 -8.89
C MET A 44 0.13 1.69 -8.00
N ARG A 45 0.43 2.08 -6.76
CA ARG A 45 1.10 1.18 -5.80
C ARG A 45 0.22 0.03 -5.37
N VAL A 46 -1.07 0.28 -5.09
CA VAL A 46 -2.04 -0.80 -4.86
C VAL A 46 -2.11 -1.74 -6.06
N ALA A 47 -2.06 -1.19 -7.28
CA ALA A 47 -2.06 -1.99 -8.51
C ALA A 47 -0.80 -2.87 -8.66
N ASN A 48 0.38 -2.44 -8.17
CA ASN A 48 1.56 -3.32 -8.14
C ASN A 48 1.30 -4.61 -7.35
N PHE A 49 0.61 -4.52 -6.21
CA PHE A 49 0.30 -5.69 -5.40
C PHE A 49 -0.74 -6.59 -6.05
N LYS A 50 -1.76 -6.01 -6.69
CA LYS A 50 -2.69 -6.79 -7.53
C LYS A 50 -1.94 -7.58 -8.61
N ALA A 51 -1.00 -6.94 -9.30
CA ALA A 51 -0.19 -7.57 -10.34
C ALA A 51 0.68 -8.73 -9.80
N ILE A 52 1.24 -8.56 -8.61
CA ILE A 52 2.01 -9.63 -7.93
C ILE A 52 1.13 -10.85 -7.65
N ASP A 53 -0.13 -10.64 -7.28
CA ASP A 53 -1.13 -11.70 -7.07
C ASP A 53 -1.78 -12.23 -8.35
N GLY A 54 -1.32 -11.80 -9.52
CA GLY A 54 -1.89 -12.21 -10.80
C GLY A 54 -3.29 -11.62 -11.07
N VAL A 55 -3.64 -10.55 -10.37
CA VAL A 55 -4.91 -9.84 -10.52
C VAL A 55 -4.70 -8.48 -11.20
N GLY A 56 -5.58 -8.12 -12.12
CA GLY A 56 -5.50 -6.84 -12.84
C GLY A 56 -4.69 -6.92 -14.13
N GLY A 57 -4.30 -5.76 -14.68
CA GLY A 57 -3.73 -5.64 -16.04
C GLY A 57 -2.31 -5.10 -16.10
N LEU A 58 -1.60 -4.99 -14.98
CA LEU A 58 -0.20 -4.56 -15.00
C LEU A 58 0.72 -5.76 -15.22
N GLU A 59 1.53 -5.70 -16.28
CA GLU A 59 2.55 -6.72 -16.59
C GLU A 59 3.83 -6.53 -15.78
N ASN A 60 4.05 -5.33 -15.26
CA ASN A 60 5.24 -4.96 -14.51
C ASN A 60 4.86 -4.36 -13.16
N TYR A 61 5.57 -4.78 -12.11
CA TYR A 61 5.43 -4.25 -10.74
C TYR A 61 6.80 -3.86 -10.17
N ALA A 62 6.81 -2.92 -9.22
CA ALA A 62 8.05 -2.48 -8.59
C ALA A 62 8.68 -3.58 -7.73
N LYS A 63 10.03 -3.71 -7.78
CA LYS A 63 10.79 -4.66 -6.96
C LYS A 63 10.57 -4.46 -5.46
N GLN A 64 10.41 -3.20 -5.02
CA GLN A 64 10.12 -2.87 -3.64
C GLN A 64 8.77 -3.43 -3.20
N SER A 65 7.72 -3.26 -4.02
CA SER A 65 6.40 -3.82 -3.75
C SER A 65 6.44 -5.34 -3.67
N LYS A 66 7.24 -6.03 -4.52
CA LYS A 66 7.45 -7.49 -4.40
C LYS A 66 8.05 -7.89 -3.04
N ARG A 67 9.03 -7.12 -2.55
CA ARG A 67 9.65 -7.38 -1.24
C ARG A 67 8.63 -7.24 -0.11
N ILE A 68 7.91 -6.12 -0.07
CA ILE A 68 6.86 -5.87 0.94
C ILE A 68 5.79 -6.96 0.87
N TYR A 69 5.33 -7.34 -0.33
CA TYR A 69 4.37 -8.41 -0.50
C TYR A 69 4.86 -9.72 0.15
N ASN A 70 6.08 -10.15 -0.15
CA ASN A 70 6.63 -11.39 0.42
C ASN A 70 6.79 -11.35 1.94
N GLU A 71 7.13 -10.19 2.49
CA GLU A 71 7.29 -9.97 3.93
C GLU A 71 5.95 -9.99 4.67
N TYR A 72 4.92 -9.38 4.09
CA TYR A 72 3.68 -9.07 4.78
C TYR A 72 2.45 -9.90 4.34
N LYS A 73 2.56 -10.74 3.30
CA LYS A 73 1.44 -11.54 2.77
C LYS A 73 0.70 -12.39 3.80
N ASN A 74 1.36 -12.83 4.88
CA ASN A 74 0.76 -13.66 5.92
C ASN A 74 0.29 -12.88 7.16
N VAL A 75 0.54 -11.56 7.22
CA VAL A 75 0.20 -10.73 8.39
C VAL A 75 -1.30 -10.51 8.47
N LYS A 76 -1.86 -10.61 9.69
CA LYS A 76 -3.29 -10.37 9.94
C LYS A 76 -3.57 -8.88 10.11
N LYS A 77 -4.81 -8.46 9.85
CA LYS A 77 -5.22 -7.04 9.87
C LYS A 77 -4.87 -6.33 11.18
N GLY A 78 -5.08 -6.99 12.33
CA GLY A 78 -4.76 -6.42 13.65
C GLY A 78 -3.28 -6.11 13.82
N GLU A 79 -2.40 -7.04 13.45
CA GLU A 79 -0.95 -6.89 13.56
C GLU A 79 -0.42 -5.71 12.72
N TYR A 80 -1.06 -5.45 11.58
CA TYR A 80 -0.71 -4.32 10.70
C TYR A 80 -0.98 -2.95 11.32
N ILE A 81 -2.16 -2.80 11.93
CA ILE A 81 -2.62 -1.53 12.53
C ILE A 81 -1.75 -1.19 13.75
N TYR A 82 -1.45 -2.18 14.61
CA TYR A 82 -0.61 -1.97 15.79
C TYR A 82 0.83 -1.59 15.45
N ALA A 83 1.37 -2.11 14.35
CA ALA A 83 2.74 -1.83 13.96
C ALA A 83 2.94 -0.49 13.23
N HIS A 84 1.91 0.05 12.55
CA HIS A 84 2.09 1.15 11.61
C HIS A 84 1.05 2.30 11.68
N CYS A 85 -0.07 2.13 12.39
CA CYS A 85 -1.15 3.15 12.44
C CYS A 85 -1.44 3.71 13.84
N CYS A 86 -0.95 3.07 14.91
CA CYS A 86 -0.99 3.66 16.25
C CYS A 86 0.33 4.39 16.54
N PRO A 87 0.34 5.73 16.72
CA PRO A 87 1.50 6.38 17.30
C PRO A 87 1.71 5.85 18.72
N LYS A 88 2.96 5.54 19.08
CA LYS A 88 3.36 5.43 20.48
C LYS A 88 3.30 6.80 21.14
#